data_AF-A0A164IPN8-F1
#
_entry.id   AF-A0A164IPN8-F1
#
_cell.length_a   1.000
_cell.length_b   1.000
_cell.length_c   1.000
_cell.angle_alpha   90.00
_cell.angle_beta   90.00
_cell.angle_gamma   90.00
#
_symmetry.space_group_name_H-M   'P 1'
#
loop_
_entity.id
_entity.type
_entity.pdbx_description
1 polymer ?
#
loop_
_entity_poly.entity_id
_entity_poly.type
_entity_poly.pdbx_seq_one_letter_code
_entity_poly.pdbx_strand_id
1 'polypeptide(L)'
;MLPGQSTPDIPVHANMHHPDEFLAFVADLRDMTARGESVRWTCAADADTVAPLQHLAPPLWLKPGVEPTVWRARHRPCQFYFRRGPGFVIIHDERSGSAVETLLDDPEHLVLFERLHHPGALRPGSATSALRAAGLLFELGDKGVVLPYRLSRLALPTKLL
;
A
#
# COMPACT_ATOMS: atom_id res chain seq x y z
N MET A 1 -10.08 18.73 20.47
CA MET A 1 -9.25 19.16 19.32
C MET A 1 -7.80 18.90 19.72
N LEU A 2 -7.19 17.81 19.25
CA LEU A 2 -5.79 17.51 19.58
C LEU A 2 -4.88 18.20 18.55
N PRO A 3 -3.75 18.79 18.99
CA PRO A 3 -2.89 19.61 18.15
C PRO A 3 -2.08 18.74 17.19
N GLY A 4 -1.77 19.33 16.04
CA GLY A 4 -1.10 18.70 14.91
C GLY A 4 0.20 18.02 15.31
N GLN A 5 0.31 16.75 14.96
CA GLN A 5 1.61 16.16 14.74
C GLN A 5 2.17 16.82 13.49
N SER A 6 3.16 17.67 13.67
CA SER A 6 3.92 18.29 12.60
C SER A 6 4.48 17.18 11.72
N THR A 7 3.97 17.07 10.49
CA THR A 7 4.69 16.37 9.43
C THR A 7 6.09 17.00 9.38
N PRO A 8 7.18 16.22 9.43
CA PRO A 8 8.52 16.80 9.33
C PRO A 8 8.61 17.64 8.05
N ASP A 9 9.12 18.88 8.17
CA ASP A 9 9.34 19.77 7.02
C ASP A 9 10.32 19.16 6.00
N ILE A 10 11.15 18.23 6.46
CA ILE A 10 12.12 17.48 5.67
C ILE A 10 11.42 16.29 5.01
N PRO A 11 11.41 16.18 3.67
CA PRO A 11 10.87 15.02 2.99
C PRO A 11 11.58 13.73 3.41
N VAL A 12 10.83 12.66 3.65
CA VAL A 12 11.39 11.33 3.88
C VAL A 12 12.02 10.81 2.59
N HIS A 13 13.26 10.32 2.65
CA HIS A 13 13.90 9.67 1.50
C HIS A 13 13.80 8.16 1.65
N ALA A 14 13.00 7.53 0.80
CA ALA A 14 12.84 6.08 0.76
C ALA A 14 13.91 5.47 -0.17
N ASN A 15 14.79 4.64 0.40
CA ASN A 15 15.89 4.02 -0.33
C ASN A 15 15.64 2.51 -0.51
N MET A 16 15.39 2.10 -1.75
CA MET A 16 15.17 0.70 -2.11
C MET A 16 16.38 -0.21 -1.92
N HIS A 17 17.60 0.34 -1.80
CA HIS A 17 18.81 -0.44 -1.51
C HIS A 17 18.89 -0.93 -0.06
N HIS A 18 17.99 -0.47 0.81
CA HIS A 18 17.79 -0.99 2.16
C HIS A 18 16.38 -1.62 2.24
N PRO A 19 16.22 -2.89 1.82
CA PRO A 19 14.90 -3.50 1.64
C PRO A 19 14.02 -3.45 2.89
N ASP A 20 14.59 -3.68 4.08
CA ASP A 20 13.84 -3.64 5.34
C ASP A 20 13.27 -2.25 5.65
N GLU A 21 14.09 -1.21 5.51
CA GLU A 21 13.68 0.17 5.73
C GLU A 21 12.66 0.61 4.69
N PHE A 22 12.86 0.23 3.42
CA PHE A 22 11.94 0.56 2.35
C PHE A 22 10.58 -0.12 2.54
N LEU A 23 10.55 -1.42 2.86
CA LEU A 23 9.29 -2.13 3.09
C LEU A 23 8.56 -1.60 4.33
N ALA A 24 9.29 -1.24 5.39
CA ALA A 24 8.72 -0.58 6.57
C ALA A 24 8.10 0.77 6.20
N PHE A 25 8.82 1.58 5.41
CA PHE A 25 8.28 2.82 4.88
C PHE A 25 7.02 2.60 4.02
N VAL A 26 6.96 1.57 3.18
CA VAL A 26 5.76 1.24 2.40
C VAL A 26 4.59 0.89 3.32
N ALA A 27 4.82 0.13 4.39
CA ALA A 27 3.79 -0.19 5.39
C ALA A 27 3.26 1.07 6.09
N ASP A 28 4.16 1.97 6.49
CA ASP A 28 3.81 3.23 7.13
C ASP A 28 3.05 4.15 6.16
N LEU A 29 3.55 4.31 4.93
CA LEU A 29 2.90 5.10 3.88
C LEU A 29 1.50 4.59 3.57
N ARG A 30 1.33 3.26 3.54
CA ARG A 30 0.03 2.60 3.39
C ARG A 30 -0.92 3.02 4.52
N ASP A 31 -0.46 2.96 5.77
CA ASP A 31 -1.28 3.27 6.93
C ASP A 31 -1.58 4.79 7.05
N MET A 32 -0.62 5.65 6.69
CA MET A 32 -0.80 7.11 6.60
C MET A 32 -1.80 7.49 5.49
N THR A 33 -1.68 6.85 4.31
CA THR A 33 -2.63 7.04 3.21
C THR A 33 -4.04 6.66 3.64
N ALA A 34 -4.20 5.54 4.36
CA ALA A 34 -5.49 5.10 4.89
C ALA A 34 -6.13 6.11 5.86
N ARG A 35 -5.31 6.87 6.60
CA ARG A 35 -5.75 7.92 7.53
C ARG A 35 -5.94 9.28 6.85
N GLY A 36 -5.58 9.43 5.58
CA GLY A 36 -5.62 10.69 4.85
C GLY A 36 -4.55 11.68 5.32
N GLU A 37 -3.44 11.20 5.88
CA GLU A 37 -2.33 12.03 6.33
C GLU A 37 -1.50 12.53 5.14
N SER A 38 -1.01 13.77 5.23
CA SER A 38 -0.09 14.32 4.23
C SER A 38 1.32 13.81 4.49
N VAL A 39 1.91 13.13 3.51
CA VAL A 39 3.27 12.59 3.57
C VAL A 39 4.10 13.22 2.46
N ARG A 40 5.18 13.93 2.85
CA ARG A 40 6.18 14.43 1.90
C ARG A 40 7.32 13.43 1.84
N TRP A 41 7.50 12.80 0.69
CA TRP A 41 8.55 11.79 0.53
C TRP A 41 9.12 11.76 -0.89
N THR A 42 10.28 11.14 -1.04
CA THR A 42 10.98 10.94 -2.31
C THR A 42 11.49 9.51 -2.37
N CYS A 43 11.66 8.97 -3.57
CA CYS A 43 12.32 7.71 -3.79
C CYS A 43 13.18 7.84 -5.04
N ALA A 44 14.30 7.12 -5.12
CA ALA A 44 15.06 6.97 -6.35
C ALA A 44 14.74 5.59 -6.95
N ALA A 45 13.72 5.53 -7.81
CA ALA A 45 13.27 4.29 -8.44
C ALA A 45 12.73 4.55 -9.85
N ASP A 46 12.75 3.51 -10.69
CA ASP A 46 12.04 3.54 -11.95
C ASP A 46 10.53 3.50 -11.72
N ALA A 47 9.78 4.19 -12.59
CA ALA A 47 8.33 4.30 -12.46
C ALA A 47 7.63 2.93 -12.46
N ASP A 48 8.15 1.97 -13.22
CA ASP A 48 7.61 0.60 -13.30
C ASP A 48 7.84 -0.17 -12.00
N THR A 49 8.98 0.03 -11.33
CA THR A 49 9.31 -0.62 -10.07
C THR A 49 8.36 -0.23 -8.94
N VAL A 50 7.90 1.02 -8.94
CA VAL A 50 6.98 1.56 -7.92
C VAL A 50 5.54 1.68 -8.42
N ALA A 51 5.24 1.21 -9.63
CA ALA A 51 3.89 1.21 -10.18
C ALA A 51 2.85 0.55 -9.25
N PRO A 52 3.16 -0.56 -8.52
CA PRO A 52 2.22 -1.16 -7.58
C PRO A 52 1.83 -0.27 -6.39
N LEU A 53 2.59 0.81 -6.13
CA LEU A 53 2.37 1.75 -5.03
C LEU A 53 1.48 2.94 -5.44
N GLN A 54 1.01 3.02 -6.69
CA GLN A 54 0.32 4.21 -7.22
C GLN A 54 -1.00 4.56 -6.49
N HIS A 55 -1.57 3.62 -5.72
CA HIS A 55 -2.72 3.85 -4.84
C HIS A 55 -2.37 4.53 -3.52
N LEU A 56 -1.08 4.67 -3.20
CA LEU A 56 -0.58 5.34 -2.01
C LEU A 56 -0.28 6.82 -2.29
N ALA A 57 -0.15 7.61 -1.22
CA ALA A 57 0.18 9.03 -1.33
C ALA A 57 1.44 9.23 -2.20
N PRO A 58 1.37 10.05 -3.27
CA PRO A 58 2.43 10.14 -4.27
C PRO A 58 3.68 10.83 -3.71
N PRO A 59 4.88 10.48 -4.23
CA PRO A 59 6.10 11.17 -3.84
C PRO A 59 6.17 12.60 -4.43
N LEU A 60 7.13 13.38 -3.94
CA LEU A 60 7.57 14.61 -4.58
C LEU A 60 8.34 14.28 -5.86
N TRP A 61 9.26 13.32 -5.82
CA TRP A 61 10.08 12.92 -6.96
C TRP A 61 10.35 11.42 -6.97
N LEU A 62 10.42 10.82 -8.18
CA LEU A 62 10.84 9.42 -8.40
C LEU A 62 12.34 9.27 -8.66
N LYS A 63 12.98 10.35 -9.10
CA LYS A 63 14.41 10.59 -9.22
C LYS A 63 14.59 12.10 -9.11
N PRO A 64 15.78 12.63 -8.78
CA PRO A 64 16.01 14.07 -8.78
C PRO A 64 15.49 14.73 -10.08
N GLY A 65 14.51 15.62 -9.97
CA GLY A 65 13.88 16.32 -11.11
C GLY A 65 12.83 15.54 -11.91
N VAL A 66 12.54 14.28 -11.56
CA VAL A 66 11.52 13.46 -12.23
C VAL A 66 10.24 13.46 -11.41
N GLU A 67 9.28 14.26 -11.85
CA GLU A 67 7.97 14.40 -11.22
C GLU A 67 7.06 13.18 -11.48
N PRO A 68 6.37 12.64 -10.46
CA PRO A 68 5.45 11.51 -10.59
C PRO A 68 4.08 11.93 -11.13
N THR A 69 4.03 12.56 -12.30
CA THR A 69 2.81 13.14 -12.89
C THR A 69 1.69 12.11 -13.04
N VAL A 70 1.99 10.92 -13.56
CA VAL A 70 1.02 9.82 -13.73
C VAL A 70 0.47 9.33 -12.39
N TRP A 71 1.34 9.15 -11.39
CA TRP A 71 0.93 8.71 -10.06
C TRP A 71 0.00 9.75 -9.43
N ARG A 72 0.34 11.04 -9.48
CA ARG A 72 -0.52 12.12 -8.96
C ARG A 72 -1.85 12.20 -9.70
N ALA A 73 -1.85 12.02 -11.02
CA ALA A 73 -3.07 12.05 -11.82
C ALA A 73 -4.01 10.89 -11.48
N ARG A 74 -3.48 9.70 -11.19
CA ARG A 74 -4.23 8.46 -10.90
C ARG A 74 -4.60 8.28 -9.45
N HIS A 75 -3.81 8.78 -8.51
CA HIS A 75 -4.02 8.60 -7.08
C HIS A 75 -5.37 9.17 -6.63
N ARG A 76 -6.21 8.33 -6.04
CA ARG A 76 -7.45 8.67 -5.38
C ARG A 76 -7.51 7.90 -4.06
N PRO A 77 -8.11 8.47 -3.00
CA PRO A 77 -8.41 7.71 -1.80
C PRO A 77 -9.29 6.50 -2.12
N CYS A 78 -9.21 5.46 -1.30
CA CYS A 78 -10.04 4.25 -1.38
C CYS A 78 -9.83 3.37 -2.63
N GLN A 79 -8.70 3.46 -3.35
CA GLN A 79 -8.43 2.65 -4.55
C GLN A 79 -8.02 1.20 -4.26
N PHE A 80 -7.39 0.91 -3.13
CA PHE A 80 -6.93 -0.46 -2.84
C PHE A 80 -6.91 -0.73 -1.34
N TYR A 81 -7.93 -1.43 -0.87
CA TYR A 81 -8.17 -1.62 0.56
C TYR A 81 -8.76 -2.98 0.86
N PHE A 82 -8.81 -3.33 2.14
CA PHE A 82 -9.51 -4.54 2.57
C PHE A 82 -10.42 -4.31 3.77
N ARG A 83 -11.40 -5.20 3.89
CA ARG A 83 -12.27 -5.37 5.05
C ARG A 83 -12.11 -6.77 5.61
N ARG A 84 -12.03 -6.87 6.93
CA ARG A 84 -11.89 -8.16 7.62
C ARG A 84 -13.24 -8.61 8.16
N GLY A 85 -13.60 -9.85 7.84
CA GLY A 85 -14.67 -10.59 8.49
C GLY A 85 -14.13 -11.76 9.32
N PRO A 86 -14.99 -12.51 10.02
CA PRO A 86 -14.60 -13.73 10.71
C PRO A 86 -14.14 -14.80 9.71
N GLY A 87 -12.84 -15.09 9.68
CA GLY A 87 -12.28 -16.12 8.81
C GLY A 87 -12.16 -15.74 7.34
N PHE A 88 -12.29 -14.46 6.98
CA PHE A 88 -12.06 -13.99 5.62
C PHE A 88 -11.64 -12.51 5.55
N VAL A 89 -11.09 -12.13 4.41
CA VAL A 89 -10.82 -10.75 4.03
C VAL A 89 -11.42 -10.49 2.65
N ILE A 90 -12.15 -9.39 2.50
CA ILE A 90 -12.59 -8.90 1.19
C ILE A 90 -11.66 -7.76 0.80
N ILE A 91 -11.00 -7.93 -0.35
CA ILE A 91 -10.10 -6.95 -0.94
C ILE A 91 -10.83 -6.24 -2.05
N HIS A 92 -10.81 -4.92 -2.03
CA HIS A 92 -11.34 -4.06 -3.06
C HIS A 92 -10.18 -3.40 -3.81
N ASP A 93 -10.12 -3.58 -5.13
CA ASP A 93 -9.07 -3.07 -6.00
C ASP A 93 -9.66 -2.33 -7.20
N GLU A 94 -9.43 -1.02 -7.27
CA GLU A 94 -9.84 -0.13 -8.35
C GLU A 94 -8.62 0.51 -9.06
N ARG A 95 -7.41 -0.02 -8.85
CA ARG A 95 -6.16 0.56 -9.40
C ARG A 95 -6.14 0.63 -10.92
N SER A 96 -6.83 -0.29 -11.58
CA SER A 96 -6.96 -0.36 -13.05
C SER A 96 -8.01 0.60 -13.63
N GLY A 97 -8.80 1.26 -12.77
CA GLY A 97 -9.97 2.05 -13.17
C GLY A 97 -11.26 1.23 -13.28
N SER A 98 -11.24 -0.05 -12.94
CA SER A 98 -12.43 -0.90 -12.77
C SER A 98 -12.33 -1.63 -11.44
N ALA A 99 -13.37 -1.52 -10.62
CA ALA A 99 -13.39 -2.13 -9.29
C ALA A 99 -13.53 -3.65 -9.40
N VAL A 100 -12.64 -4.38 -8.74
CA VAL A 100 -12.65 -5.83 -8.56
C VAL A 100 -12.66 -6.13 -7.07
N GLU A 101 -13.53 -7.05 -6.65
CA GLU A 101 -13.50 -7.60 -5.30
C GLU A 101 -12.93 -9.01 -5.31
N THR A 102 -12.00 -9.28 -4.40
CA THR A 102 -11.38 -10.59 -4.20
C THR A 102 -11.66 -11.06 -2.78
N LEU A 103 -12.25 -12.25 -2.64
CA LEU A 103 -12.41 -12.93 -1.36
C LEU A 103 -11.14 -13.73 -1.06
N LEU A 104 -10.58 -13.51 0.13
CA LEU A 104 -9.51 -14.31 0.70
C LEU A 104 -10.07 -15.05 1.93
N ASP A 105 -10.30 -16.34 1.80
CA ASP A 105 -10.89 -17.21 2.84
C ASP A 105 -10.05 -18.47 3.14
N ASP A 106 -9.06 -18.77 2.30
CA ASP A 106 -8.09 -19.81 2.58
C ASP A 106 -7.26 -19.47 3.85
N PRO A 107 -7.19 -20.39 4.84
CA PRO A 107 -6.50 -20.13 6.10
C PRO A 107 -5.01 -19.82 5.96
N GLU A 108 -4.28 -20.48 5.07
CA GLU A 108 -2.84 -20.22 4.87
C GLU A 108 -2.63 -18.85 4.23
N HIS A 109 -3.48 -18.49 3.28
CA HIS A 109 -3.46 -17.19 2.64
C HIS A 109 -3.75 -16.07 3.64
N LEU A 110 -4.73 -16.26 4.53
CA LEU A 110 -5.08 -15.31 5.58
C LEU A 110 -3.94 -15.10 6.57
N VAL A 111 -3.33 -16.18 7.05
CA VAL A 111 -2.18 -16.10 7.97
C VAL A 111 -1.01 -15.36 7.32
N LEU A 112 -0.74 -15.63 6.04
CA LEU A 112 0.30 -14.94 5.29
C LEU A 112 -0.03 -13.45 5.10
N PHE A 113 -1.25 -13.15 4.69
CA PHE A 113 -1.74 -11.78 4.46
C PHE A 113 -1.66 -10.94 5.73
N GLU A 114 -2.11 -11.49 6.87
CA GLU A 114 -2.05 -10.84 8.18
C GLU A 114 -0.61 -10.61 8.64
N ARG A 115 0.25 -11.62 8.52
CA ARG A 115 1.66 -11.51 8.90
C ARG A 115 2.37 -10.43 8.09
N LEU A 116 2.16 -10.43 6.77
CA LEU A 116 2.78 -9.48 5.85
C LEU A 116 2.13 -8.10 5.90
N HIS A 117 1.14 -7.87 6.77
CA HIS A 117 0.68 -6.52 7.05
C HIS A 117 1.82 -5.67 7.63
N HIS A 118 2.79 -6.30 8.26
CA HIS A 118 4.11 -5.76 8.53
C HIS A 118 5.15 -6.41 7.60
N PRO A 119 6.24 -5.71 7.25
CA PRO A 119 7.30 -6.29 6.43
C PRO A 119 7.83 -7.60 7.02
N GLY A 120 8.07 -8.58 6.15
CA GLY A 120 8.61 -9.85 6.60
C GLY A 120 9.04 -10.76 5.46
N ALA A 121 9.62 -11.90 5.85
CA ALA A 121 10.11 -12.88 4.90
C ALA A 121 8.95 -13.53 4.09
N LEU A 122 9.19 -13.65 2.79
CA LEU A 122 8.39 -14.38 1.82
C LEU A 122 9.01 -15.76 1.62
N ARG A 123 8.36 -16.77 2.18
CA ARG A 123 8.73 -18.16 1.91
C ARG A 123 8.05 -18.63 0.64
N PRO A 124 8.72 -19.34 -0.26
CA PRO A 124 8.07 -19.98 -1.40
C PRO A 124 6.93 -20.89 -0.93
N GLY A 125 5.79 -20.85 -1.62
CA GLY A 125 4.60 -21.63 -1.27
C GLY A 125 3.37 -21.18 -2.06
N SER A 126 2.29 -21.97 -1.97
CA SER A 126 0.98 -21.69 -2.60
C SER A 126 0.46 -20.31 -2.22
N ALA A 127 0.44 -20.00 -0.91
CA ALA A 127 -0.04 -18.73 -0.40
C ALA A 127 0.73 -17.52 -0.95
N THR A 128 2.07 -17.60 -0.99
CA THR A 128 2.91 -16.52 -1.55
C THR A 128 2.63 -16.32 -3.04
N SER A 129 2.53 -17.42 -3.81
CA SER A 129 2.19 -17.36 -5.23
C SER A 129 0.80 -16.77 -5.48
N ALA A 130 -0.18 -17.11 -4.64
CA ALA A 130 -1.54 -16.59 -4.75
C ALA A 130 -1.60 -15.08 -4.45
N LEU A 131 -0.99 -14.61 -3.36
CA LEU A 131 -0.94 -13.19 -3.02
C LEU A 131 -0.18 -12.37 -4.09
N ARG A 132 0.90 -12.94 -4.64
CA ARG A 132 1.67 -12.33 -5.74
C ARG A 132 0.82 -12.23 -7.02
N ALA A 133 0.16 -13.30 -7.42
CA ALA A 133 -0.69 -13.34 -8.61
C ALA A 133 -1.86 -12.36 -8.50
N ALA A 134 -2.40 -12.17 -7.30
CA ALA A 134 -3.44 -11.20 -7.01
C ALA A 134 -2.92 -9.75 -6.88
N GLY A 135 -1.62 -9.50 -7.05
CA GLY A 135 -1.02 -8.17 -6.98
C GLY A 135 -1.15 -7.52 -5.60
N LEU A 136 -1.17 -8.34 -4.54
CA LEU A 136 -1.39 -7.91 -3.15
C LEU A 136 -0.08 -7.58 -2.43
N LEU A 137 1.07 -7.93 -2.99
CA LEU A 137 2.38 -7.79 -2.37
C LEU A 137 3.22 -6.71 -3.06
N PHE A 138 4.01 -6.01 -2.27
CA PHE A 138 5.24 -5.37 -2.73
C PHE A 138 6.42 -6.19 -2.24
N GLU A 139 7.35 -6.50 -3.13
CA GLU A 139 8.41 -7.47 -2.88
C GLU A 139 9.78 -6.88 -3.20
N LEU A 140 10.74 -7.11 -2.30
CA LEU A 140 12.15 -6.81 -2.50
C LEU A 140 12.97 -8.01 -2.03
N GLY A 141 13.54 -8.75 -2.99
CA GLY A 141 14.27 -9.99 -2.69
C GLY A 141 13.36 -11.06 -2.10
N ASP A 142 13.72 -11.58 -0.93
CA ASP A 142 12.98 -12.59 -0.18
C ASP A 142 12.03 -12.01 0.87
N LYS A 143 11.73 -10.71 0.78
CA LYS A 143 10.87 -9.97 1.73
C LYS A 143 9.74 -9.26 1.00
N GLY A 144 8.66 -9.01 1.74
CA GLY A 144 7.56 -8.21 1.22
C GLY A 144 6.61 -7.70 2.28
N VAL A 145 5.62 -6.95 1.80
CA VAL A 145 4.54 -6.36 2.60
C VAL A 145 3.26 -6.38 1.77
N VAL A 146 2.10 -6.58 2.40
CA VAL A 146 0.81 -6.42 1.71
C VAL A 146 0.49 -4.96 1.45
N LEU A 147 -0.01 -4.70 0.25
CA LEU A 147 -0.33 -3.39 -0.30
C LEU A 147 -1.70 -2.81 0.06
N PRO A 148 -2.81 -3.57 0.12
CA PRO A 148 -4.10 -2.99 0.44
C PRO A 148 -4.10 -2.49 1.89
N TYR A 149 -4.50 -1.24 2.12
CA TYR A 149 -4.62 -0.73 3.48
C TYR A 149 -5.89 -1.21 4.17
N ARG A 150 -5.84 -1.24 5.50
CA ARG A 150 -7.00 -1.52 6.34
C ARG A 150 -7.86 -0.27 6.47
N LEU A 151 -9.10 -0.32 5.98
CA LEU A 151 -10.07 0.73 6.21
C LEU A 151 -10.63 0.60 7.64
N SER A 152 -10.20 1.49 8.54
CA SER A 152 -10.58 1.49 9.97
C SER A 152 -11.84 2.32 10.27
N ARG A 153 -12.25 3.20 9.35
CA ARG A 153 -13.49 3.97 9.43
C ARG A 153 -14.33 3.78 8.18
N LEU A 154 -15.62 3.50 8.34
CA LEU A 154 -16.59 3.68 7.25
C LEU A 154 -16.61 5.17 6.91
N ALA A 155 -15.86 5.58 5.90
CA ALA A 155 -16.25 6.75 5.13
C ALA A 155 -17.54 6.35 4.42
N LEU A 156 -18.69 6.75 4.98
CA LEU A 156 -19.96 6.59 4.28
C LEU A 156 -19.80 7.32 2.94
N PRO A 157 -20.09 6.68 1.79
CA PRO A 157 -20.07 7.36 0.52
C PRO A 157 -21.03 8.54 0.60
N THR A 158 -20.57 9.75 0.25
CA THR A 158 -21.39 10.96 0.22
C THR A 158 -22.50 10.90 -0.83
N LYS A 159 -22.59 9.82 -1.61
CA LYS A 159 -23.70 9.52 -2.53
C LYS A 159 -24.96 8.96 -1.85
N LEU A 160 -24.96 8.84 -0.51
CA LEU A 160 -26.12 8.43 0.29
C LEU A 160 -26.69 9.57 1.17
N LEU A 161 -26.29 10.82 0.92
CA LEU A 161 -26.84 12.02 1.59
C LEU A 161 -27.48 12.96 0.56
#